data_AF-G9KHF3-F1
#
_entry.id   AF-G9KHF3-F1
#
_cell.length_a   1.000
_cell.length_b   1.000
_cell.length_c   1.000
_cell.angle_alpha   90.00
_cell.angle_beta   90.00
_cell.angle_gamma   90.00
#
_symmetry.space_group_name_H-M   'P 1'
#
loop_
_entity.id
_entity.type
_entity.pdbx_description
1 polymer ?
#
loop_
_entity_poly.entity_id
_entity_poly.type
_entity_poly.pdbx_seq_one_letter_code
_entity_poly.pdbx_strand_id
1 'polypeptide(L)'
;RLVEGGSLFKGICALRALSNISTRLFYEDGSGEKSFVASNDERVATVGLVSATSPGGERVLFVGKGNGPHDNGIIVSTRLLDRAEGREAFEAYTDHAAYKAGYLSTNTQQFVAAFEDGLYVFFVFNQQDKHPPRNRTLLARMCKQDPFYYSYLEMDLECLDPSEPQTPAFGTCLAASVAGLSASRVLYAVFSRDGRSGGGPHAGLCLFPLDEVHAKMEASRNTCYTG
;
A
#
# COMPACT_ATOMS: atom_id res chain seq x y z
N ARG A 1 9.68 18.43 -6.75
CA ARG A 1 9.76 18.52 -5.27
C ARG A 1 10.02 17.12 -4.73
N LEU A 2 10.57 16.98 -3.53
CA LEU A 2 10.76 15.72 -2.83
C LEU A 2 9.76 15.63 -1.68
N VAL A 3 9.10 14.49 -1.51
CA VAL A 3 8.32 14.18 -0.32
C VAL A 3 9.24 13.43 0.65
N GLU A 4 9.36 13.93 1.87
CA GLU A 4 10.07 13.29 2.97
C GLU A 4 9.06 12.93 4.06
N GLY A 5 8.98 11.66 4.44
CA GLY A 5 8.20 11.20 5.59
C GLY A 5 9.09 10.41 6.53
N GLY A 6 8.93 10.62 7.83
CA GLY A 6 9.65 9.88 8.87
C GLY A 6 8.71 9.46 9.99
N SER A 7 9.20 8.64 10.93
CA SER A 7 8.39 8.13 12.06
C SER A 7 8.26 9.12 13.22
N LEU A 8 9.13 10.12 13.27
CA LEU A 8 9.08 11.18 14.28
C LEU A 8 7.79 12.00 14.15
N PHE A 9 7.41 12.63 15.27
CA PHE A 9 6.25 13.53 15.35
C PHE A 9 4.97 12.93 14.75
N LYS A 10 4.69 11.65 15.06
CA LYS A 10 3.49 10.94 14.63
C LYS A 10 3.38 10.75 13.10
N GLY A 11 4.50 10.73 12.39
CA GLY A 11 4.49 10.39 10.96
C GLY A 11 4.27 11.58 10.03
N ILE A 12 4.66 12.79 10.43
CA ILE A 12 4.48 13.99 9.62
C ILE A 12 5.45 13.98 8.44
N CYS A 13 4.98 14.46 7.29
CA CYS A 13 5.77 14.63 6.08
C CYS A 13 6.15 16.09 5.82
N ALA A 14 7.21 16.28 5.05
CA ALA A 14 7.68 17.56 4.53
C ALA A 14 7.77 17.53 3.00
N LEU A 15 7.58 18.69 2.37
CA LEU A 15 8.01 18.92 0.99
C LEU A 15 9.36 19.62 0.98
N ARG A 16 10.28 19.14 0.15
CA ARG A 16 11.63 19.72 -0.03
C ARG A 16 11.90 20.06 -1.49
N ALA A 17 12.80 21.02 -1.71
CA ALA A 17 13.27 21.33 -3.05
C ALA A 17 14.17 20.18 -3.57
N LEU A 18 14.00 19.79 -4.82
CA LEU A 18 14.88 18.78 -5.44
C LEU A 18 16.27 19.35 -5.73
N SER A 19 16.37 20.65 -6.02
CA SER A 19 17.64 21.34 -6.27
C SER A 19 18.49 21.49 -5.00
N ASN A 20 17.86 21.51 -3.82
CA ASN A 20 18.52 21.57 -2.53
C ASN A 20 17.61 20.97 -1.46
N ILE A 21 17.90 19.74 -1.01
CA ILE A 21 17.07 19.01 -0.04
C ILE A 21 17.04 19.69 1.34
N SER A 22 18.01 20.55 1.67
CA SER A 22 17.96 21.34 2.91
C SER A 22 16.86 22.40 2.89
N THR A 23 16.39 22.81 1.71
CA THR A 23 15.30 23.77 1.56
C THR A 23 13.94 23.06 1.74
N ARG A 24 13.31 23.33 2.88
CA ARG A 24 11.95 22.86 3.21
C ARG A 24 10.91 23.81 2.61
N LEU A 25 10.08 23.28 1.71
CA LEU A 25 9.00 24.00 1.03
C LEU A 25 7.70 23.99 1.83
N PHE A 26 7.43 22.90 2.55
CA PHE A 26 6.25 22.74 3.39
C PHE A 26 6.55 21.78 4.54
N TYR A 27 6.00 22.09 5.72
CA TYR A 27 6.01 21.24 6.91
C TYR A 27 5.02 21.82 7.91
N GLU A 28 4.19 20.96 8.50
CA GLU A 28 3.11 21.37 9.40
C GLU A 28 2.99 20.38 10.56
N ASP A 29 3.25 20.86 11.77
CA ASP A 29 3.26 20.08 13.01
C ASP A 29 2.18 20.47 14.02
N GLY A 30 1.35 21.47 13.69
CA GLY A 30 0.24 21.95 14.51
C GLY A 30 -1.15 21.45 14.09
N SER A 31 -1.30 20.83 12.91
CA SER A 31 -2.62 20.42 12.38
C SER A 31 -3.19 19.10 12.95
N GLY A 32 -2.53 18.50 13.93
CA GLY A 32 -2.99 17.26 14.58
C GLY A 32 -3.06 16.07 13.62
N GLU A 33 -4.08 15.22 13.78
CA GLU A 33 -4.18 13.95 13.03
C GLU A 33 -4.22 14.10 11.51
N LYS A 34 -4.61 15.28 11.01
CA LYS A 34 -4.66 15.57 9.58
C LYS A 34 -3.30 15.50 8.91
N SER A 35 -2.22 15.82 9.63
CA SER A 35 -0.84 15.79 9.12
C SER A 35 -0.11 14.47 9.36
N PHE A 36 -0.76 13.48 9.99
CA PHE A 36 -0.15 12.16 10.24
C PHE A 36 -0.27 11.29 8.98
N VAL A 37 0.83 11.16 8.25
CA VAL A 37 0.88 10.49 6.94
C VAL A 37 1.58 9.13 7.03
N ALA A 38 2.79 9.10 7.57
CA ALA A 38 3.59 7.90 7.74
C ALA A 38 3.32 7.20 9.09
N SER A 39 3.82 5.97 9.25
CA SER A 39 3.75 5.32 10.56
C SER A 39 4.61 6.05 11.58
N ASN A 40 4.13 6.09 12.82
CA ASN A 40 4.84 6.67 13.95
C ASN A 40 5.82 5.70 14.62
N ASP A 41 5.95 4.48 14.07
CA ASP A 41 6.87 3.45 14.50
C ASP A 41 7.88 3.18 13.37
N GLU A 42 9.17 3.31 13.68
CA GLU A 42 10.26 3.08 12.71
C GLU A 42 10.31 1.64 12.18
N ARG A 43 9.67 0.69 12.86
CA ARG A 43 9.60 -0.73 12.49
C ARG A 43 8.40 -1.05 11.59
N VAL A 44 7.55 -0.05 11.33
CA VAL A 44 6.33 -0.21 10.55
C VAL A 44 6.51 0.49 9.22
N ALA A 45 6.56 -0.30 8.16
CA ALA A 45 6.82 0.21 6.83
C ALA A 45 5.69 1.11 6.32
N THR A 46 6.09 2.19 5.63
CA THR A 46 5.20 3.09 4.89
C THR A 46 5.71 3.17 3.46
N VAL A 47 4.80 3.09 2.49
CA VAL A 47 5.07 3.27 1.06
C VAL A 47 4.24 4.44 0.53
N GLY A 48 4.79 5.16 -0.44
CA GLY A 48 4.14 6.30 -1.07
C GLY A 48 4.25 6.25 -2.58
N LEU A 49 3.17 6.58 -3.27
CA LEU A 49 3.12 6.73 -4.72
C LEU A 49 2.58 8.12 -5.07
N VAL A 50 3.40 8.94 -5.71
CA VAL A 50 2.97 10.21 -6.29
C VAL A 50 2.39 9.95 -7.68
N SER A 51 1.11 10.22 -7.88
CA SER A 51 0.45 10.08 -9.18
C SER A 51 -0.68 11.11 -9.34
N ALA A 52 -1.25 11.22 -10.53
CA ALA A 52 -2.40 12.08 -10.82
C ALA A 52 -3.70 11.28 -10.72
N THR A 53 -4.76 11.89 -10.18
CA THR A 53 -6.08 11.24 -10.05
C THR A 53 -6.71 10.88 -11.40
N SER A 54 -6.40 11.66 -12.44
CA SER A 54 -6.80 11.44 -13.83
C SER A 54 -5.77 12.07 -14.79
N PRO A 55 -5.82 11.78 -16.11
CA PRO A 55 -4.97 12.47 -17.08
C PRO A 55 -5.19 14.00 -17.02
N GLY A 56 -4.16 14.75 -16.60
CA GLY A 56 -4.24 16.20 -16.38
C GLY A 56 -4.93 16.61 -15.07
N GLY A 57 -5.34 15.66 -14.24
CA GLY A 57 -5.91 15.89 -12.92
C GLY A 57 -4.88 16.30 -11.87
N GLU A 58 -5.36 16.47 -10.64
CA GLU A 58 -4.55 16.86 -9.50
C GLU A 58 -3.51 15.77 -9.14
N ARG A 59 -2.30 16.19 -8.82
CA ARG A 59 -1.26 15.29 -8.31
C ARG A 59 -1.45 15.10 -6.82
N VAL A 60 -1.55 13.84 -6.42
CA VAL A 60 -1.77 13.40 -5.05
C VAL A 60 -0.70 12.41 -4.63
N LEU A 61 -0.61 12.16 -3.33
CA LEU A 61 0.21 11.13 -2.74
C LEU A 61 -0.71 10.01 -2.22
N PHE A 62 -0.64 8.85 -2.86
CA PHE A 62 -1.24 7.62 -2.36
C PHE A 62 -0.29 6.99 -1.34
N VAL A 63 -0.79 6.69 -0.14
CA VAL A 63 0.02 6.22 1.00
C VAL A 63 -0.52 4.92 1.50
N GLY A 64 0.35 3.91 1.57
CA GLY A 64 0.12 2.67 2.28
C GLY A 64 0.97 2.66 3.53
N LYS A 65 0.34 2.51 4.70
CA LYS A 65 0.97 2.68 6.01
C LYS A 65 0.57 1.51 6.89
N GLY A 66 1.55 0.83 7.46
CA GLY A 66 1.25 -0.22 8.42
C GLY A 66 0.58 0.31 9.69
N ASN A 67 -0.28 -0.51 10.30
CA ASN A 67 -0.97 -0.16 11.54
C ASN A 67 -0.21 -0.71 12.75
N GLY A 68 0.25 0.19 13.62
CA GLY A 68 0.78 -0.15 14.95
C GLY A 68 -0.28 -0.03 16.05
N PRO A 69 -0.03 -0.51 17.28
CA PRO A 69 -0.97 -0.42 18.41
C PRO A 69 -1.39 1.00 18.81
N HIS A 70 -0.63 2.02 18.39
CA HIS A 70 -0.84 3.43 18.73
C HIS A 70 -1.11 4.29 17.49
N ASP A 71 -1.56 3.67 16.42
CA ASP A 71 -1.89 4.35 15.18
C ASP A 71 -3.39 4.65 15.08
N ASN A 72 -3.77 5.55 14.17
CA ASN A 72 -5.16 5.97 13.95
C ASN A 72 -5.99 4.97 13.12
N GLY A 73 -5.43 3.80 12.83
CA GLY A 73 -6.05 2.73 12.04
C GLY A 73 -6.07 2.97 10.53
N ILE A 74 -5.66 4.14 10.04
CA ILE A 74 -5.62 4.43 8.60
C ILE A 74 -4.44 3.69 7.97
N ILE A 75 -4.73 2.70 7.13
CA ILE A 75 -3.70 1.92 6.45
C ILE A 75 -3.50 2.31 5.00
N VAL A 76 -4.52 2.89 4.35
CA VAL A 76 -4.38 3.45 3.01
C VAL A 76 -5.04 4.83 2.98
N SER A 77 -4.36 5.84 2.44
CA SER A 77 -4.92 7.20 2.30
C SER A 77 -4.43 7.90 1.04
N THR A 78 -5.21 8.87 0.56
CA THR A 78 -4.83 9.74 -0.55
C THR A 78 -4.66 11.13 0.02
N ARG A 79 -3.48 11.73 -0.16
CA ARG A 79 -3.10 13.00 0.45
C ARG A 79 -2.81 14.05 -0.61
N LEU A 80 -3.14 15.30 -0.31
CA LEU A 80 -2.82 16.44 -1.16
C LEU A 80 -1.30 16.69 -1.20
N LEU A 81 -0.76 17.08 -2.36
CA LEU A 81 0.63 17.52 -2.50
C LEU A 81 0.78 19.05 -2.59
N ASP A 82 -0.32 19.74 -2.83
CA ASP A 82 -0.43 21.19 -2.94
C ASP A 82 -1.61 21.65 -2.07
N ARG A 83 -1.63 22.94 -1.72
CA ARG A 83 -2.78 23.54 -1.06
C ARG A 83 -3.95 23.57 -2.03
N ALA A 84 -5.10 23.06 -1.59
CA ALA A 84 -6.31 23.02 -2.40
C ALA A 84 -7.53 23.25 -1.52
N GLU A 85 -8.47 24.09 -1.96
CA GLU A 85 -9.79 24.29 -1.33
C GLU A 85 -9.74 24.55 0.19
N GLY A 86 -8.77 25.34 0.66
CA GLY A 86 -8.61 25.67 2.09
C GLY A 86 -7.96 24.58 2.93
N ARG A 87 -7.39 23.55 2.30
CA ARG A 87 -6.66 22.45 2.93
C ARG A 87 -5.18 22.58 2.66
N GLU A 88 -4.39 22.22 3.66
CA GLU A 88 -2.95 22.22 3.57
C GLU A 88 -2.44 20.96 2.83
N ALA A 89 -1.18 21.00 2.38
CA ALA A 89 -0.54 19.82 1.83
C ALA A 89 -0.48 18.70 2.89
N PHE A 90 -0.53 17.44 2.44
CA PHE A 90 -0.62 16.23 3.25
C PHE A 90 -1.94 15.98 4.00
N GLU A 91 -2.87 16.94 4.01
CA GLU A 91 -4.25 16.63 4.39
C GLU A 91 -4.84 15.58 3.43
N ALA A 92 -5.86 14.84 3.89
CA ALA A 92 -6.56 13.88 3.05
C ALA A 92 -7.10 14.54 1.76
N TYR A 93 -7.32 13.78 0.69
CA TYR A 93 -7.83 14.33 -0.56
C TYR A 93 -9.31 14.73 -0.45
N THR A 94 -10.08 13.97 0.33
CA THR A 94 -11.45 14.26 0.79
C THR A 94 -11.57 13.79 2.25
N ASP A 95 -12.69 14.04 2.91
CA ASP A 95 -12.94 13.51 4.26
C ASP A 95 -13.06 11.97 4.30
N HIS A 96 -13.31 11.35 3.14
CA HIS A 96 -13.47 9.90 2.97
C HIS A 96 -12.28 9.23 2.30
N ALA A 97 -11.20 9.99 1.99
CA ALA A 97 -10.06 9.52 1.23
C ALA A 97 -9.07 8.66 2.06
N ALA A 98 -9.61 7.75 2.87
CA ALA A 98 -8.84 6.88 3.74
C ALA A 98 -9.59 5.55 3.99
N TYR A 99 -8.87 4.44 3.83
CA TYR A 99 -9.28 3.13 4.31
C TYR A 99 -8.67 2.86 5.68
N LYS A 100 -9.52 2.48 6.63
CA LYS A 100 -9.11 2.08 7.98
C LYS A 100 -9.14 0.56 8.11
N ALA A 101 -8.08 -0.02 8.65
CA ALA A 101 -8.14 -1.40 9.13
C ALA A 101 -9.27 -1.49 10.18
N GLY A 102 -10.08 -2.54 10.13
CA GLY A 102 -11.24 -2.68 11.01
C GLY A 102 -10.87 -2.50 12.49
N TYR A 103 -11.72 -1.80 13.26
CA TYR A 103 -11.45 -1.38 14.65
C TYR A 103 -11.13 -2.52 15.64
N LEU A 104 -11.43 -3.77 15.26
CA LEU A 104 -11.18 -5.00 16.04
C LEU A 104 -10.06 -5.88 15.44
N SER A 105 -9.49 -5.48 14.30
CA SER A 105 -8.35 -6.16 13.68
C SER A 105 -7.14 -5.92 14.57
N THR A 106 -6.78 -6.92 15.36
CA THR A 106 -5.49 -6.95 16.05
C THR A 106 -4.33 -7.25 15.10
N ASN A 107 -4.60 -7.32 13.79
CA ASN A 107 -3.63 -7.62 12.75
C ASN A 107 -2.70 -6.44 12.53
N THR A 108 -1.45 -6.75 12.20
CA THR A 108 -0.46 -5.75 11.79
C THR A 108 -0.27 -5.82 10.29
N GLN A 109 -0.19 -4.65 9.65
CA GLN A 109 0.10 -4.53 8.22
C GLN A 109 1.53 -4.00 8.05
N GLN A 110 2.25 -4.54 7.08
CA GLN A 110 3.60 -4.12 6.69
C GLN A 110 3.64 -3.92 5.18
N PHE A 111 3.64 -2.67 4.74
CA PHE A 111 3.61 -2.35 3.32
C PHE A 111 4.97 -2.57 2.66
N VAL A 112 4.96 -3.18 1.48
CA VAL A 112 6.15 -3.58 0.73
C VAL A 112 6.35 -2.70 -0.50
N ALA A 113 5.27 -2.45 -1.25
CA ALA A 113 5.33 -1.64 -2.47
C ALA A 113 4.01 -0.93 -2.76
N ALA A 114 4.10 0.16 -3.50
CA ALA A 114 2.98 0.83 -4.15
C ALA A 114 3.31 1.09 -5.62
N PHE A 115 2.37 0.86 -6.51
CA PHE A 115 2.55 1.10 -7.95
C PHE A 115 1.23 1.44 -8.62
N GLU A 116 1.29 1.98 -9.83
CA GLU A 116 0.12 2.18 -10.68
C GLU A 116 0.13 1.26 -11.89
N ASP A 117 -1.07 0.88 -12.32
CA ASP A 117 -1.33 0.24 -13.60
C ASP A 117 -2.65 0.78 -14.19
N GLY A 118 -2.55 1.42 -15.35
CA GLY A 118 -3.68 2.08 -15.99
C GLY A 118 -4.34 3.15 -15.11
N LEU A 119 -5.61 2.92 -14.74
CA LEU A 119 -6.43 3.80 -13.91
C LEU A 119 -6.38 3.43 -12.41
N TYR A 120 -5.60 2.42 -12.04
CA TYR A 120 -5.59 1.86 -10.70
C TYR A 120 -4.28 2.12 -9.97
N VAL A 121 -4.38 2.20 -8.65
CA VAL A 121 -3.25 2.15 -7.71
C VAL A 121 -3.32 0.82 -6.99
N PHE A 122 -2.15 0.24 -6.76
CA PHE A 122 -1.96 -1.01 -6.06
C PHE A 122 -1.04 -0.85 -4.87
N PHE A 123 -1.32 -1.63 -3.82
CA PHE A 123 -0.45 -1.77 -2.67
C PHE A 123 -0.21 -3.24 -2.36
N VAL A 124 1.06 -3.62 -2.21
CA VAL A 124 1.47 -4.95 -1.71
C VAL A 124 1.83 -4.80 -0.25
N PHE A 125 1.22 -5.59 0.63
CA PHE A 125 1.52 -5.57 2.05
C PHE A 125 1.34 -6.94 2.69
N ASN A 126 2.13 -7.20 3.74
CA ASN A 126 1.98 -8.37 4.57
C ASN A 126 0.99 -8.05 5.69
N GLN A 127 0.05 -8.97 5.92
CA GLN A 127 -0.84 -8.96 7.06
C GLN A 127 -0.51 -10.13 7.97
N GLN A 128 -0.27 -9.84 9.24
CA GLN A 128 -0.17 -10.83 10.29
C GLN A 128 -1.51 -10.92 11.02
N ASP A 129 -2.30 -11.94 10.69
CA ASP A 129 -3.51 -12.29 11.41
C ASP A 129 -3.13 -12.86 12.78
N LYS A 130 -3.85 -12.48 13.85
CA LYS A 130 -3.59 -13.02 15.20
C LYS A 130 -4.43 -14.23 15.57
N HIS A 131 -5.61 -14.39 14.97
CA HIS A 131 -6.58 -15.42 15.36
C HIS A 131 -7.33 -15.99 14.13
N PRO A 132 -6.90 -17.14 13.58
CA PRO A 132 -5.67 -17.87 13.90
C PRO A 132 -4.40 -17.11 13.48
N PRO A 133 -3.24 -17.36 14.10
CA PRO A 133 -1.97 -16.80 13.66
C PRO A 133 -1.66 -17.20 12.22
N ARG A 134 -1.62 -16.24 11.30
CA ARG A 134 -1.30 -16.48 9.89
C ARG A 134 -0.63 -15.24 9.30
N ASN A 135 0.50 -15.41 8.65
CA ASN A 135 1.04 -14.37 7.78
C ASN A 135 0.53 -14.61 6.37
N ARG A 136 0.04 -13.56 5.73
CA ARG A 136 -0.37 -13.57 4.33
C ARG A 136 0.02 -12.28 3.67
N THR A 137 0.32 -12.35 2.38
CA THR A 137 0.53 -11.16 1.57
C THR A 137 -0.77 -10.81 0.87
N LEU A 138 -1.18 -9.54 0.97
CA LEU A 138 -2.35 -8.99 0.31
C LEU A 138 -1.93 -8.03 -0.80
N LEU A 139 -2.72 -8.01 -1.86
CA LEU A 139 -2.69 -6.99 -2.90
C LEU A 139 -3.98 -6.19 -2.80
N ALA A 140 -3.88 -4.92 -2.38
CA ALA A 140 -4.97 -3.97 -2.46
C ALA A 140 -4.95 -3.25 -3.81
N ARG A 141 -6.13 -2.93 -4.33
CA ARG A 141 -6.34 -2.12 -5.54
C ARG A 141 -7.44 -1.09 -5.29
N MET A 142 -7.27 0.10 -5.85
CA MET A 142 -8.31 1.12 -5.94
C MET A 142 -8.16 1.96 -7.21
N CYS A 143 -9.23 2.60 -7.66
CA CYS A 143 -9.19 3.57 -8.75
C CYS A 143 -8.45 4.84 -8.31
N LYS A 144 -7.69 5.46 -9.23
CA LYS A 144 -7.05 6.77 -8.99
C LYS A 144 -8.05 7.89 -8.75
N GLN A 145 -9.18 7.83 -9.46
CA GLN A 145 -10.29 8.77 -9.33
C GLN A 145 -11.41 8.18 -8.47
N ASP A 146 -11.12 7.99 -7.18
CA ASP A 146 -12.10 7.51 -6.21
C ASP A 146 -12.01 8.28 -4.89
N PRO A 147 -12.70 9.43 -4.81
CA PRO A 147 -12.69 10.27 -3.60
C PRO A 147 -13.37 9.61 -2.39
N PHE A 148 -14.12 8.52 -2.57
CA PHE A 148 -14.90 7.88 -1.51
C PHE A 148 -14.41 6.47 -1.14
N TYR A 149 -13.36 6.00 -1.80
CA TYR A 149 -12.75 4.69 -1.56
C TYR A 149 -13.67 3.48 -1.80
N TYR A 150 -14.74 3.65 -2.58
CA TYR A 150 -15.68 2.57 -2.90
C TYR A 150 -15.11 1.50 -3.84
N SER A 151 -14.04 1.81 -4.56
CA SER A 151 -13.33 0.89 -5.45
C SER A 151 -12.26 0.05 -4.75
N TYR A 152 -12.06 0.26 -3.44
CA TYR A 152 -11.05 -0.46 -2.67
C TYR A 152 -11.38 -1.95 -2.58
N LEU A 153 -10.43 -2.79 -2.98
CA LEU A 153 -10.55 -4.25 -2.98
C LEU A 153 -9.21 -4.87 -2.58
N GLU A 154 -9.24 -5.91 -1.76
CA GLU A 154 -8.08 -6.72 -1.38
C GLU A 154 -8.22 -8.14 -1.90
N MET A 155 -7.11 -8.76 -2.27
CA MET A 155 -7.03 -10.22 -2.49
C MET A 155 -5.70 -10.78 -1.97
N ASP A 156 -5.70 -12.07 -1.63
CA ASP A 156 -4.46 -12.78 -1.27
C ASP A 156 -3.53 -12.88 -2.49
N LEU A 157 -2.24 -12.62 -2.28
CA LEU A 157 -1.18 -12.79 -3.26
C LEU A 157 -0.32 -13.99 -2.84
N GLU A 158 -0.59 -15.15 -3.42
CA GLU A 158 0.05 -16.41 -3.05
C GLU A 158 1.18 -16.78 -4.00
N CYS A 159 2.31 -17.17 -3.43
CA CYS A 159 3.46 -17.72 -4.15
C CYS A 159 3.60 -19.20 -3.75
N LEU A 160 3.50 -20.11 -4.71
CA LEU A 160 3.54 -21.56 -4.48
C LEU A 160 4.80 -22.16 -5.10
N ASP A 161 5.35 -23.19 -4.46
CA ASP A 161 6.43 -23.98 -5.05
C ASP A 161 5.83 -25.08 -5.95
N PRO A 162 6.03 -25.03 -7.28
CA PRO A 162 5.46 -26.02 -8.18
C PRO A 162 6.06 -27.43 -7.99
N SER A 163 7.25 -27.53 -7.40
CA SER A 163 7.90 -28.82 -7.14
C SER A 163 7.39 -29.52 -5.87
N GLU A 164 6.81 -28.76 -4.94
CA GLU A 164 6.28 -29.27 -3.68
C GLU A 164 4.86 -28.71 -3.42
N PRO A 165 3.82 -29.15 -4.17
CA PRO A 165 2.48 -28.57 -4.07
C PRO A 165 1.80 -28.74 -2.70
N GLN A 166 2.30 -29.69 -1.89
CA GLN A 166 1.80 -29.94 -0.54
C GLN A 166 2.46 -29.06 0.52
N THR A 167 3.51 -28.30 0.16
CA THR A 167 4.09 -27.33 1.09
C THR A 167 3.24 -26.05 1.14
N PRO A 168 3.12 -25.42 2.32
CA PRO A 168 2.45 -24.13 2.44
C PRO A 168 3.05 -23.08 1.50
N ALA A 169 2.19 -22.18 1.01
CA ALA A 169 2.61 -21.02 0.23
C ALA A 169 3.68 -20.20 0.95
N PHE A 170 4.54 -19.51 0.20
CA PHE A 170 5.39 -18.48 0.79
C PHE A 170 4.48 -17.33 1.28
N GLY A 171 4.43 -17.12 2.60
CA GLY A 171 3.42 -16.26 3.24
C GLY A 171 3.78 -14.77 3.29
N THR A 172 5.08 -14.46 3.23
CA THR A 172 5.59 -13.10 3.46
C THR A 172 6.33 -12.58 2.24
N CYS A 173 5.85 -11.48 1.65
CA CYS A 173 6.53 -10.76 0.59
C CYS A 173 7.62 -9.84 1.18
N LEU A 174 8.85 -9.97 0.68
CA LEU A 174 10.02 -9.21 1.12
C LEU A 174 10.27 -7.99 0.23
N ALA A 175 10.00 -8.12 -1.07
CA ALA A 175 10.20 -7.07 -2.05
C ALA A 175 9.28 -7.28 -3.24
N ALA A 176 8.79 -6.19 -3.82
CA ALA A 176 7.93 -6.22 -4.98
C ALA A 176 8.26 -5.07 -5.93
N SER A 177 8.22 -5.34 -7.24
CA SER A 177 8.46 -4.36 -8.29
C SER A 177 7.69 -4.72 -9.55
N VAL A 178 7.25 -3.71 -10.30
CA VAL A 178 6.56 -3.91 -11.59
C VAL A 178 7.50 -3.55 -12.72
N ALA A 179 7.60 -4.42 -13.71
CA ALA A 179 8.32 -4.17 -14.95
C ALA A 179 7.53 -4.67 -16.16
N GLY A 180 7.84 -4.10 -17.34
CA GLY A 180 7.21 -4.46 -18.61
C GLY A 180 6.63 -3.27 -19.37
N LEU A 181 6.31 -3.51 -20.64
CA LEU A 181 5.62 -2.55 -21.52
C LEU A 181 4.11 -2.59 -21.25
N SER A 182 3.39 -1.52 -21.57
CA SER A 182 2.01 -1.27 -21.13
C SER A 182 1.01 -2.43 -21.29
N ALA A 183 1.16 -3.31 -22.28
CA ALA A 183 0.27 -4.46 -22.51
C ALA A 183 0.73 -5.77 -21.84
N SER A 184 1.90 -5.81 -21.21
CA SER A 184 2.50 -7.02 -20.63
C SER A 184 3.31 -6.67 -19.38
N ARG A 185 2.70 -5.89 -18.49
CA ARG A 185 3.31 -5.55 -17.19
C ARG A 185 3.16 -6.72 -16.24
N VAL A 186 4.23 -7.00 -15.51
CA VAL A 186 4.32 -8.11 -14.57
C VAL A 186 4.77 -7.57 -13.23
N LEU A 187 4.08 -7.99 -12.16
CA LEU A 187 4.52 -7.81 -10.79
C LEU A 187 5.49 -8.94 -10.43
N TYR A 188 6.73 -8.58 -10.14
CA TYR A 188 7.76 -9.46 -9.60
C TYR A 188 7.77 -9.30 -8.09
N ALA A 189 7.64 -10.40 -7.36
CA ALA A 189 7.67 -10.36 -5.90
C ALA A 189 8.49 -11.51 -5.33
N VAL A 190 9.37 -11.17 -4.39
CA VAL A 190 10.20 -12.11 -3.65
C VAL A 190 9.49 -12.44 -2.34
N PHE A 191 9.23 -13.70 -2.09
CA PHE A 191 8.58 -14.17 -0.88
C PHE A 191 9.50 -15.05 -0.04
N SER A 192 9.20 -15.17 1.25
CA SER A 192 9.81 -16.12 2.18
C SER A 192 8.78 -17.00 2.88
N ARG A 193 9.21 -18.19 3.31
CA ARG A 193 8.43 -19.07 4.19
C ARG A 193 8.59 -18.65 5.65
N ASP A 194 7.52 -18.83 6.42
CA ASP A 194 7.57 -18.70 7.87
C ASP A 194 8.14 -19.98 8.48
N GLY A 195 9.18 -19.85 9.30
CA GLY A 195 9.78 -20.96 10.05
C GLY A 195 10.98 -21.64 9.37
N ARG A 196 11.87 -22.17 10.22
CA ARG A 196 13.10 -22.91 9.83
C ARG A 196 12.87 -24.42 9.66
N SER A 197 11.65 -24.90 9.87
CA SER A 197 11.33 -26.33 9.88
C SER A 197 10.91 -26.79 8.49
N GLY A 198 11.79 -27.55 7.82
CA GLY A 198 11.55 -28.15 6.52
C GLY A 198 12.77 -28.01 5.61
N GLY A 199 13.07 -29.05 4.82
CA GLY A 199 14.01 -28.93 3.70
C GLY A 199 13.39 -28.11 2.56
N GLY A 200 14.21 -27.59 1.64
CA GLY A 200 13.77 -26.84 0.46
C GLY A 200 14.09 -25.33 0.49
N PRO A 201 13.77 -24.59 -0.59
CA PRO A 201 14.04 -23.16 -0.68
C PRO A 201 13.17 -22.36 0.30
N HIS A 202 13.80 -21.53 1.13
CA HIS A 202 13.11 -20.66 2.09
C HIS A 202 12.61 -19.34 1.47
N ALA A 203 12.98 -19.07 0.22
CA ALA A 203 12.54 -17.91 -0.53
C ALA A 203 12.24 -18.28 -1.99
N GLY A 204 11.33 -17.55 -2.61
CA GLY A 204 10.92 -17.74 -4.00
C GLY A 204 10.66 -16.41 -4.70
N LEU A 205 10.96 -16.35 -6.00
CA LEU A 205 10.58 -15.23 -6.87
C LEU A 205 9.33 -15.65 -7.65
N CYS A 206 8.22 -14.96 -7.41
CA CYS A 206 6.96 -15.16 -8.12
C CYS A 206 6.67 -14.00 -9.07
N LEU A 207 6.04 -14.34 -10.19
CA LEU A 207 5.67 -13.41 -11.26
C LEU A 207 4.15 -13.43 -11.40
N PHE A 208 3.54 -12.24 -11.41
CA PHE A 208 2.09 -12.07 -11.54
C PHE A 208 1.81 -11.14 -12.72
N PRO A 209 1.40 -11.68 -13.88
CA PRO A 209 0.92 -10.87 -15.00
C PRO A 209 -0.25 -9.98 -14.55
N LEU A 210 -0.15 -8.67 -14.80
CA LEU A 210 -1.13 -7.73 -14.25
C LEU A 210 -2.51 -7.86 -14.90
N ASP A 211 -2.58 -8.29 -16.15
CA ASP A 211 -3.83 -8.63 -16.84
C ASP A 211 -4.59 -9.76 -16.13
N GLU A 212 -3.89 -10.82 -15.72
CA GLU A 212 -4.48 -11.91 -14.91
C GLU A 212 -4.91 -11.42 -13.52
N VAL A 213 -4.10 -10.58 -12.87
CA VAL A 213 -4.42 -9.94 -11.59
C VAL A 213 -5.70 -9.12 -11.69
N HIS A 214 -5.82 -8.29 -12.73
CA HIS A 214 -7.02 -7.50 -13.01
C HIS A 214 -8.24 -8.40 -13.20
N ALA A 215 -8.14 -9.44 -14.03
CA ALA A 215 -9.23 -10.37 -14.29
C ALA A 215 -9.70 -11.07 -13.01
N LYS A 216 -8.79 -11.54 -12.15
CA LYS A 216 -9.11 -12.17 -10.87
C LYS A 216 -9.81 -11.21 -9.91
N MET A 217 -9.32 -9.98 -9.78
CA MET A 217 -9.95 -8.96 -8.92
C MET A 217 -11.37 -8.61 -9.40
N GLU A 218 -11.58 -8.49 -10.72
CA GLU A 218 -12.90 -8.25 -11.30
C GLU A 218 -13.84 -9.44 -11.08
N ALA A 219 -13.35 -10.68 -11.23
CA ALA A 219 -14.12 -11.88 -10.93
C ALA A 219 -14.56 -11.92 -9.46
N SER A 220 -13.65 -11.68 -8.51
CA SER A 220 -13.96 -11.60 -7.08
C SER A 220 -15.02 -10.54 -6.77
N ARG A 221 -14.92 -9.35 -7.39
CA ARG A 221 -15.94 -8.31 -7.26
C ARG A 221 -17.30 -8.80 -7.77
N ASN A 222 -17.34 -9.36 -8.98
CA ASN A 222 -18.59 -9.79 -9.61
C ASN A 222 -19.27 -10.88 -8.79
N THR A 223 -18.53 -11.87 -8.28
CA THR A 223 -19.08 -12.92 -7.39
C THR A 223 -19.74 -12.33 -6.14
N CYS A 224 -19.18 -11.27 -5.56
CA CYS A 224 -19.78 -10.59 -4.41
C CYS A 224 -21.13 -9.92 -4.74
N TYR A 225 -21.27 -9.32 -5.93
CA TYR A 225 -22.50 -8.63 -6.35
C TYR A 225 -23.58 -9.56 -6.90
N THR A 226 -23.22 -10.77 -7.34
CA THR A 226 -24.17 -11.77 -7.84
C THR A 226 -24.51 -12.85 -6.81
N GLY A 227 -24.00 -12.72 -5.58
CA GLY A 227 -24.21 -13.65 -4.47
C GLY A 227 -25.56 -13.50 -3.77
#